data_AF-G2ZNY2-F1
#
_entry.id   AF-G2ZNY2-F1
#
_cell.length_a   1.000
_cell.length_b   1.000
_cell.length_c   1.000
_cell.angle_alpha   90.00
_cell.angle_beta   90.00
_cell.angle_gamma   90.00
#
_symmetry.space_group_name_H-M   'P 1'
#
loop_
_entity.id
_entity.type
_entity.pdbx_description
1 polymer ?
#
loop_
_entity_poly.entity_id
_entity_poly.type
_entity_poly.pdbx_seq_one_letter_code
_entity_poly.pdbx_strand_id
1 'polypeptide(L)'
;MPDLRGRTPLHRDYTQSVVGTVGGAETVTLLSSQLPAHNHLFNVSSSPATSTNVGATQNHVLAASNLYSATDPSVSGPGTDLYAAPGPLTALSGEACGSTGGGQPHENMQPSLVLNYIIALTGIFPSRN
;
A
#
# COMPACT_ATOMS: atom_id res chain seq x y z
N MET A 1 29.77 11.59 28.65
CA MET A 1 29.55 10.19 28.26
C MET A 1 28.44 10.16 27.20
N PRO A 2 28.60 9.47 26.05
CA PRO A 2 27.51 9.26 25.11
C PRO A 2 26.40 8.38 25.71
N ASP A 3 25.14 8.71 25.42
CA ASP A 3 24.00 7.83 25.73
C ASP A 3 23.68 6.97 24.50
N LEU A 4 23.88 5.66 24.63
CA LEU A 4 23.67 4.66 23.57
C LEU A 4 22.47 3.74 23.84
N ARG A 5 21.67 4.01 24.88
CA ARG A 5 20.50 3.20 25.20
C ARG A 5 19.47 3.32 24.07
N GLY A 6 19.03 2.18 23.52
CA GLY A 6 18.06 2.14 22.42
C GLY A 6 18.59 2.69 21.08
N ARG A 7 19.92 2.76 20.90
CA ARG A 7 20.53 3.37 19.71
C ARG A 7 21.47 2.41 18.99
N THR A 8 21.43 2.45 17.67
CA THR A 8 22.39 1.78 16.80
C THR A 8 23.54 2.76 16.48
N PRO A 9 24.78 2.49 16.89
CA PRO A 9 25.91 3.36 16.53
C PRO A 9 26.21 3.25 15.04
N LEU A 10 26.46 4.39 14.40
CA LEU A 10 26.96 4.47 13.03
C LEU A 10 28.43 4.86 13.04
N HIS A 11 29.20 4.29 12.10
CA HIS A 11 30.60 4.69 11.93
C HIS A 11 30.66 6.16 11.56
N ARG A 12 31.66 6.88 12.09
CA ARG A 12 31.86 8.29 11.79
C ARG A 12 32.26 8.45 10.32
N ASP A 13 31.53 9.27 9.58
CA ASP A 13 32.05 9.91 8.39
C ASP A 13 32.91 11.12 8.81
N TYR A 14 34.21 11.07 8.53
CA TYR A 14 35.17 12.11 8.88
C TYR A 14 34.94 13.44 8.15
N THR A 15 34.13 13.44 7.09
CA THR A 15 33.87 14.62 6.25
C THR A 15 32.53 15.28 6.53
N GLN A 16 31.51 14.52 6.95
CA GLN A 16 30.12 15.02 7.07
C GLN A 16 29.45 14.80 8.42
N SER A 17 30.08 14.07 9.36
CA SER A 17 29.42 13.73 10.62
C SER A 17 30.12 14.29 11.86
N VAL A 18 29.33 15.00 12.68
CA VAL A 18 29.72 15.43 14.03
C VAL A 18 29.43 14.29 15.00
N VAL A 19 30.44 13.87 15.77
CA VAL A 19 30.29 12.79 16.76
C VAL A 19 29.22 13.16 17.78
N GLY A 20 28.31 12.23 18.06
CA GLY A 20 27.20 12.44 18.99
C GLY A 20 25.93 13.00 18.34
N THR A 21 25.93 13.26 17.04
CA THR A 21 24.69 13.54 16.29
C THR A 21 23.76 12.33 16.38
N VAL A 22 22.48 12.60 16.66
CA VAL A 22 21.43 11.59 16.76
C VAL A 22 20.45 11.71 15.59
N GLY A 23 19.85 10.61 15.18
CA GLY A 23 18.87 10.58 14.10
C GLY A 23 18.22 9.20 13.98
N GLY A 24 17.45 9.00 12.91
CA GLY A 24 16.65 7.81 12.68
C GLY A 24 15.25 7.90 13.29
N ALA A 25 14.42 6.91 12.98
CA ALA A 25 13.05 6.77 13.49
C ALA A 25 12.74 5.28 13.65
N GLU A 26 12.09 4.91 14.76
CA GLU A 26 11.68 3.52 15.04
C GLU A 26 10.48 3.10 14.19
N THR A 27 9.63 4.07 13.80
CA THR A 27 8.49 3.83 12.91
C THR A 27 8.37 4.94 11.88
N VAL A 28 7.80 4.60 10.72
CA VAL A 28 7.58 5.56 9.61
C VAL A 28 6.18 5.39 9.07
N THR A 29 5.46 6.50 8.88
CA THR A 29 4.19 6.51 8.14
C THR A 29 4.46 6.84 6.68
N LEU A 30 3.98 5.98 5.78
CA LEU A 30 4.10 6.24 4.34
C LEU A 30 3.13 7.35 3.91
N LEU A 31 3.66 8.30 3.15
CA LEU A 31 2.90 9.32 2.43
C LEU A 31 2.50 8.78 1.04
N SER A 32 1.43 9.31 0.47
CA SER A 32 1.00 8.96 -0.89
C SER A 32 2.10 9.19 -1.93
N SER A 33 2.97 10.20 -1.74
CA SER A 33 4.12 10.47 -2.61
C SER A 33 5.24 9.43 -2.53
N GLN A 34 5.22 8.55 -1.52
CA GLN A 34 6.19 7.47 -1.34
C GLN A 34 5.67 6.13 -1.87
N LEU A 35 4.44 6.12 -2.40
CA LEU A 35 3.83 4.94 -3.01
C LEU A 35 3.77 5.13 -4.53
N PRO A 36 4.12 4.10 -5.33
CA PRO A 36 3.91 4.15 -6.77
C PRO A 36 2.43 4.36 -7.11
N ALA A 37 2.18 5.24 -8.08
CA ALA A 37 0.85 5.40 -8.64
C ALA A 37 0.42 4.07 -9.28
N HIS A 38 -0.75 3.58 -8.91
CA HIS A 38 -1.37 2.40 -9.47
C HIS A 38 -2.86 2.67 -9.69
N ASN A 39 -3.43 1.99 -10.68
CA ASN A 39 -4.85 2.10 -11.02
C ASN A 39 -5.45 0.69 -11.04
N HIS A 40 -6.67 0.56 -10.53
CA HIS A 40 -7.45 -0.65 -10.75
C HIS A 40 -8.33 -0.44 -11.96
N LEU A 41 -7.98 -1.12 -13.06
CA LEU A 41 -8.83 -1.15 -14.24
C LEU A 41 -9.98 -2.11 -14.00
N PHE A 42 -11.21 -1.64 -14.21
CA PHE A 42 -12.42 -2.43 -14.12
C PHE A 42 -12.99 -2.63 -15.53
N ASN A 43 -13.03 -3.88 -15.99
CA ASN A 43 -13.51 -4.22 -17.33
C ASN A 43 -14.97 -4.68 -17.27
N VAL A 44 -15.75 -4.25 -18.25
CA VAL A 44 -17.19 -4.55 -18.39
C VAL A 44 -17.52 -4.84 -19.84
N SER A 45 -18.48 -5.74 -20.08
CA SER A 45 -18.97 -6.08 -21.42
C SER A 45 -20.25 -5.29 -21.75
N SER A 46 -20.31 -4.74 -22.96
CA SER A 46 -21.52 -4.13 -23.52
C SER A 46 -22.44 -5.14 -24.21
N SER A 47 -22.04 -6.41 -24.33
CA SER A 47 -22.92 -7.47 -24.83
C SER A 47 -23.83 -7.97 -23.70
N PRO A 48 -25.08 -8.39 -23.98
CA PRO A 48 -25.95 -9.02 -22.99
C PRO A 48 -25.29 -10.23 -22.34
N ALA A 49 -25.55 -10.42 -21.04
CA ALA A 49 -25.11 -11.58 -20.29
C ALA A 49 -25.61 -12.88 -20.98
N THR A 50 -24.74 -13.88 -21.06
CA THR A 50 -25.08 -15.21 -21.59
C THR A 50 -25.60 -16.16 -20.50
N SER A 51 -25.37 -15.82 -19.23
CA SER A 51 -25.84 -16.56 -18.06
C SER A 51 -26.11 -15.62 -16.89
N THR A 52 -27.07 -15.98 -16.06
CA THR A 52 -27.52 -15.22 -14.89
C THR A 52 -26.68 -15.51 -13.64
N ASN A 53 -25.96 -16.64 -13.64
CA ASN A 53 -25.00 -16.99 -12.59
C ASN A 53 -23.75 -17.62 -13.21
N VAL A 54 -22.63 -16.97 -12.89
CA VAL A 54 -21.28 -17.29 -13.32
C VAL A 54 -20.74 -18.67 -12.92
N GLY A 55 -21.11 -19.05 -11.69
CA GLY A 55 -20.21 -19.83 -10.84
C GLY A 55 -18.88 -19.12 -10.55
N ALA A 56 -17.98 -19.80 -9.83
CA ALA A 56 -16.65 -19.27 -9.45
C ALA A 56 -15.49 -19.84 -10.29
N THR A 57 -15.78 -20.69 -11.28
CA THR A 57 -14.80 -21.60 -11.89
C THR A 57 -14.25 -21.15 -13.25
N GLN A 58 -14.64 -19.98 -13.75
CA GLN A 58 -14.22 -19.45 -15.05
C GLN A 58 -13.95 -17.94 -14.97
N ASN A 59 -13.29 -17.38 -15.99
CA ASN A 59 -13.11 -15.93 -16.12
C ASN A 59 -14.43 -15.30 -16.60
N HIS A 60 -14.98 -14.39 -15.81
CA HIS A 60 -16.23 -13.71 -16.09
C HIS A 60 -16.05 -12.20 -16.06
N VAL A 61 -16.93 -11.51 -16.78
CA VAL A 61 -16.99 -10.05 -16.81
C VAL A 61 -18.41 -9.64 -16.48
N LEU A 62 -18.59 -8.52 -15.80
CA LEU A 62 -19.93 -7.94 -15.66
C LEU A 62 -20.45 -7.54 -17.05
N ALA A 63 -21.74 -7.77 -17.29
CA ALA A 63 -22.40 -7.55 -18.57
C ALA A 63 -23.82 -7.00 -18.33
N ALA A 64 -24.46 -6.47 -19.38
CA ALA A 64 -25.86 -6.06 -19.30
C ALA A 64 -26.76 -7.26 -18.93
N SER A 65 -27.74 -7.05 -18.06
CA SER A 65 -28.66 -8.11 -17.65
C SER A 65 -29.45 -8.65 -18.85
N ASN A 66 -29.72 -9.95 -18.88
CA ASN A 66 -30.63 -10.57 -19.85
C ASN A 66 -31.95 -11.04 -19.20
N LEU A 67 -32.16 -10.72 -17.92
CA LEU A 67 -33.27 -11.24 -17.12
C LEU A 67 -34.58 -10.46 -17.28
N TYR A 68 -34.49 -9.17 -17.58
CA TYR A 68 -35.64 -8.26 -17.55
C TYR A 68 -35.51 -7.31 -18.74
N SER A 69 -36.55 -7.12 -19.54
CA SER A 69 -36.53 -6.11 -20.60
C SER A 69 -36.46 -4.70 -20.01
N ALA A 70 -35.69 -3.81 -20.64
CA ALA A 70 -35.58 -2.40 -20.25
C ALA A 70 -36.93 -1.66 -20.19
N THR A 71 -37.95 -2.15 -20.91
CA THR A 71 -39.28 -1.55 -20.98
C THR A 71 -40.36 -2.32 -20.22
N ASP A 72 -39.99 -3.43 -19.54
CA ASP A 72 -40.73 -4.70 -19.47
C ASP A 72 -40.17 -5.65 -18.38
N PRO A 73 -40.13 -5.31 -17.07
CA PRO A 73 -39.47 -6.14 -16.05
C PRO A 73 -40.16 -7.49 -15.77
N SER A 74 -41.30 -7.79 -16.39
CA SER A 74 -41.95 -9.11 -16.33
C SER A 74 -41.56 -10.05 -17.48
N VAL A 75 -40.79 -9.56 -18.47
CA VAL A 75 -40.42 -10.31 -19.68
C VAL A 75 -38.90 -10.46 -19.74
N SER A 76 -38.43 -11.68 -20.03
CA SER A 76 -37.01 -11.93 -20.30
C SER A 76 -36.59 -11.25 -21.60
N GLY A 77 -35.60 -10.38 -21.53
CA GLY A 77 -35.07 -9.60 -22.65
C GLY A 77 -33.80 -8.87 -22.23
N PRO A 78 -33.10 -8.19 -23.16
CA PRO A 78 -31.97 -7.36 -22.77
C PRO A 78 -32.48 -6.27 -21.82
N GLY A 79 -31.94 -6.28 -20.61
CA GLY A 79 -32.18 -5.24 -19.63
C GLY A 79 -31.58 -3.93 -20.04
N THR A 80 -31.93 -2.90 -19.28
CA THR A 80 -31.32 -1.59 -19.46
C THR A 80 -29.82 -1.76 -19.33
N ASP A 81 -29.09 -1.33 -20.36
CA ASP A 81 -27.63 -1.31 -20.34
C ASP A 81 -27.16 -0.49 -19.14
N LEU A 82 -26.58 -1.17 -18.14
CA LEU A 82 -25.90 -0.49 -17.03
C LEU A 82 -24.57 0.14 -17.50
N TYR A 83 -24.07 -0.30 -18.65
CA TYR A 83 -22.83 0.16 -19.29
C TYR A 83 -23.07 0.29 -20.80
N ALA A 84 -22.72 1.44 -21.39
CA ALA A 84 -22.92 1.74 -22.81
C ALA A 84 -21.59 1.72 -23.59
N ALA A 85 -21.67 1.63 -24.93
CA ALA A 85 -20.54 1.88 -25.83
C ALA A 85 -19.87 3.23 -25.50
N PRO A 86 -18.55 3.41 -25.69
CA PRO A 86 -17.82 4.56 -25.19
C PRO A 86 -18.36 5.88 -25.76
N GLY A 87 -19.24 6.53 -24.99
CA GLY A 87 -19.51 7.97 -25.04
C GLY A 87 -18.55 8.72 -24.12
N PRO A 88 -18.84 9.99 -23.78
CA PRO A 88 -18.07 10.70 -22.75
C PRO A 88 -17.98 9.83 -21.48
N LEU A 89 -16.76 9.45 -21.10
CA LEU A 89 -16.53 8.57 -19.97
C LEU A 89 -17.10 9.24 -18.71
N THR A 90 -18.07 8.57 -18.06
CA THR A 90 -18.54 8.96 -16.74
C THR A 90 -17.76 8.16 -15.72
N ALA A 91 -17.18 8.84 -14.72
CA ALA A 91 -16.47 8.16 -13.66
C ALA A 91 -17.42 7.21 -12.91
N LEU A 92 -16.98 5.96 -12.68
CA LEU A 92 -17.64 5.10 -11.70
C LEU A 92 -17.67 5.80 -10.34
N SER A 93 -18.63 5.45 -9.48
CA SER A 93 -18.67 5.96 -8.11
C SER A 93 -17.30 5.78 -7.44
N GLY A 94 -16.80 6.77 -6.72
CA GLY A 94 -15.50 6.68 -6.02
C GLY A 94 -15.41 5.50 -5.03
N GLU A 95 -16.54 4.93 -4.62
CA GLU A 95 -16.62 3.71 -3.80
C GLU A 95 -16.27 2.42 -4.57
N ALA A 96 -16.39 2.41 -5.91
CA ALA A 96 -16.12 1.23 -6.72
C ALA A 96 -14.62 0.89 -6.76
N CYS A 97 -13.76 1.90 -6.66
CA CYS A 97 -12.32 1.75 -6.48
C CYS A 97 -11.78 2.92 -5.63
N GLY A 98 -11.86 2.75 -4.31
CA GLY A 98 -11.33 3.70 -3.36
C GLY A 98 -9.85 3.46 -3.04
N SER A 99 -9.20 4.46 -2.47
CA SER A 99 -7.88 4.30 -1.84
C SER A 99 -7.98 3.48 -0.56
N THR A 100 -7.07 2.53 -0.36
CA THR A 100 -6.94 1.77 0.89
C THR A 100 -5.69 2.23 1.66
N GLY A 101 -5.77 2.16 3.00
CA GLY A 101 -4.69 2.52 3.91
C GLY A 101 -5.17 3.49 5.00
N GLY A 102 -4.91 3.15 6.25
CA GLY A 102 -5.34 3.94 7.42
C GLY A 102 -4.30 4.91 7.96
N GLY A 103 -3.25 5.20 7.19
CA GLY A 103 -2.13 6.05 7.63
C GLY A 103 -1.35 5.52 8.83
N GLN A 104 -1.45 4.22 9.12
CA GLN A 104 -0.75 3.62 10.25
C GLN A 104 0.75 3.51 9.95
N PRO A 105 1.61 3.84 10.92
CA PRO A 105 3.04 3.71 10.76
C PRO A 105 3.43 2.22 10.66
N HIS A 106 4.48 1.95 9.89
CA HIS A 106 5.14 0.66 9.88
C HIS A 106 6.42 0.70 10.73
N GLU A 107 6.81 -0.48 11.19
CA GLU A 107 8.06 -0.75 11.89
C GLU A 107 9.25 -0.39 10.96
N ASN A 108 10.25 0.31 11.49
CA ASN A 108 11.46 0.74 10.77
C ASN A 108 12.77 0.35 11.48
N MET A 109 12.72 -0.56 12.44
CA MET A 109 13.87 -1.18 13.08
C MET A 109 14.24 -2.48 12.37
N GLN A 110 15.51 -2.59 12.00
CA GLN A 110 16.07 -3.87 11.58
C GLN A 110 16.06 -4.88 12.75
N PRO A 111 16.10 -6.19 12.46
CA PRO A 111 16.39 -7.20 13.48
C PRO A 111 17.65 -6.83 14.28
N SER A 112 17.57 -6.93 15.61
CA SER A 112 18.64 -6.48 16.50
C SER A 112 18.83 -7.39 17.71
N LEU A 113 20.03 -7.34 18.28
CA LEU A 113 20.38 -7.94 19.57
C LEU A 113 20.80 -6.83 20.52
N VAL A 114 20.19 -6.79 21.71
CA VAL A 114 20.50 -5.78 22.72
C VAL A 114 21.80 -6.11 23.43
N LEU A 115 22.72 -5.13 23.48
CA LEU A 115 24.01 -5.23 24.15
C LEU A 115 24.19 -4.08 25.14
N ASN A 116 25.08 -4.29 26.11
CA ASN A 116 25.51 -3.25 27.04
C ASN A 116 26.75 -2.53 26.49
N TYR A 117 26.66 -1.21 26.34
CA TYR A 117 27.81 -0.37 26.01
C TYR A 117 28.50 0.09 27.30
N ILE A 118 29.80 -0.20 27.42
CA ILE A 118 30.61 0.12 28.59
C ILE A 118 31.86 0.86 28.14
N ILE A 119 32.22 1.93 28.84
CA ILE A 119 33.43 2.73 28.60
C ILE A 119 34.20 2.87 29.91
N ALA A 120 35.50 2.57 29.88
CA ALA A 120 36.40 2.79 31.01
C ALA A 120 36.70 4.30 31.14
N LEU A 121 36.41 4.88 32.30
CA LEU A 121 36.67 6.31 32.59
C LEU A 121 38.09 6.57 33.11
N THR A 122 38.76 5.54 33.62
CA THR A 122 40.09 5.62 34.25
C THR A 122 40.89 4.34 33.94
N GLY A 123 42.18 4.48 33.60
CA GLY A 123 43.10 3.38 33.26
C GLY A 123 44.17 3.81 32.23
N ILE A 124 45.15 2.95 31.93
CA ILE A 124 46.09 3.17 30.81
C ILE A 124 45.40 2.67 29.53
N PHE A 125 44.87 3.57 28.69
CA PHE A 125 44.18 3.18 27.46
C PHE A 125 44.53 4.07 26.25
N PRO A 126 44.74 3.48 25.05
CA PRO A 126 44.87 2.05 24.79
C PRO A 126 46.24 1.54 25.28
N SER A 127 46.27 0.54 26.17
CA SER A 127 47.50 -0.20 26.44
C SER A 127 47.85 -0.99 25.17
N ARG A 128 48.89 -0.54 24.47
CA ARG A 128 49.45 -1.26 23.33
C ARG A 128 50.46 -2.29 23.86
N ASN A 129 50.33 -3.54 23.43
CA ASN A 129 51.47 -4.46 23.39
C ASN A 129 52.26 -4.19 22.11
#